data_AF-A0A954LI35-F1
#
_entry.id   AF-A0A954LI35-F1
#
_cell.length_a   1.000
_cell.length_b   1.000
_cell.length_c   1.000
_cell.angle_alpha   90.00
_cell.angle_beta   90.00
_cell.angle_gamma   90.00
#
_symmetry.space_group_name_H-M   'P 1'
#
loop_
_entity.id
_entity.type
_entity.pdbx_description
1 polymer ?
#
loop_
_entity_poly.entity_id
_entity_poly.type
_entity_poly.pdbx_seq_one_letter_code
_entity_poly.pdbx_strand_id
1 'polypeptide(L)'
;DLVSRTLDMALDNHNIFASVPALQALGQIASRNQLYSTNGSSPILQALNYPNQRVQFAAAATVLQLDPNRNFDGANRVVQILTRALGNSGGPAVLVIDPNPSRANNMAGMFQQIGYRGQPVIQQTGQAGFRAGVERNDVELIAVQANVTNWTLTQTLTNFRADSRTAHLPIVIYGPEFAEANVQKLLLRFPNTTFVKESVTLDFFKMQVEPFLAQLEAEPLDEQERAAQASAAAYWLAHLAAIRRTHLFDIAPAENALSNAIENPDLVTDALQALGAIPSKSAQQRLQSVAVSNVYDARVREQAAIQLAFHIQRHGLLLTGDQTRAVRSAIPAAGDPQLASALASVMGSLNPTRQAVGAQLQQFSLPSPLAQ
;
A
#
# COMPACT_ATOMS: atom_id res chain seq x y z
N ASP A 1 -10.69 14.17 -24.39
CA ASP A 1 -10.77 15.63 -24.22
C ASP A 1 -11.93 16.07 -23.33
N LEU A 2 -13.19 15.82 -23.69
CA LEU A 2 -14.34 16.24 -22.86
C LEU A 2 -14.28 15.65 -21.44
N VAL A 3 -14.14 14.32 -21.32
CA VAL A 3 -14.11 13.64 -20.00
C VAL A 3 -12.89 14.09 -19.17
N SER A 4 -11.74 14.33 -19.82
CA SER A 4 -10.54 14.84 -19.13
C SER A 4 -10.76 16.25 -18.56
N ARG A 5 -11.46 17.13 -19.30
CA ARG A 5 -11.86 18.45 -18.78
C ARG A 5 -12.91 18.36 -17.68
N THR A 6 -13.85 17.43 -17.79
CA THR A 6 -14.83 17.16 -16.73
C THR A 6 -14.14 16.71 -15.45
N LEU A 7 -13.12 15.84 -15.55
CA LEU A 7 -12.31 15.44 -14.40
C LEU A 7 -11.59 16.64 -13.79
N ASP A 8 -10.90 17.44 -14.60
CA ASP A 8 -10.18 18.64 -14.15
C ASP A 8 -11.09 19.59 -13.35
N MET A 9 -12.24 19.94 -13.92
CA MET A 9 -13.26 20.75 -13.23
C MET A 9 -13.81 20.08 -11.97
N ALA A 10 -13.99 18.76 -11.97
CA ALA A 10 -14.50 18.04 -10.81
C ALA A 10 -13.49 18.05 -9.65
N LEU A 11 -12.20 17.91 -9.95
CA LEU A 11 -11.13 18.00 -8.95
C LEU A 11 -11.04 19.41 -8.37
N ASP A 12 -11.09 20.45 -9.22
CA ASP A 12 -11.05 21.85 -8.81
C ASP A 12 -12.23 22.24 -7.90
N ASN A 13 -13.42 21.72 -8.19
CA ASN A 13 -14.64 21.99 -7.41
C ASN A 13 -14.85 21.02 -6.24
N HIS A 14 -13.84 20.21 -5.92
CA HIS A 14 -13.89 19.18 -4.88
C HIS A 14 -15.06 18.17 -5.02
N ASN A 15 -15.54 17.92 -6.24
CA ASN A 15 -16.70 17.08 -6.50
C ASN A 15 -16.31 15.61 -6.68
N ILE A 16 -16.38 14.87 -5.58
CA ILE A 16 -16.02 13.44 -5.54
C ILE A 16 -16.97 12.59 -6.42
N PHE A 17 -18.27 12.90 -6.41
CA PHE A 17 -19.30 12.19 -7.17
C PHE A 17 -19.13 12.33 -8.69
N ALA A 18 -18.52 13.42 -9.16
CA ALA A 18 -18.15 13.58 -10.56
C ALA A 18 -16.75 13.05 -10.88
N SER A 19 -15.81 13.14 -9.93
CA SER A 19 -14.41 12.73 -10.12
C SER A 19 -14.26 11.21 -10.34
N VAL A 20 -14.91 10.39 -9.51
CA VAL A 20 -14.79 8.92 -9.60
C VAL A 20 -15.34 8.36 -10.93
N PRO A 21 -16.57 8.70 -11.36
CA PRO A 21 -17.08 8.22 -12.65
C PRO A 21 -16.28 8.76 -13.85
N ALA A 22 -15.77 10.00 -13.77
CA ALA A 22 -14.91 10.54 -14.83
C ALA A 22 -13.60 9.73 -14.97
N LEU A 23 -12.96 9.38 -13.85
CA LEU A 23 -11.78 8.50 -13.84
C LEU A 23 -12.11 7.11 -14.41
N GLN A 24 -13.20 6.49 -13.96
CA GLN A 24 -13.63 5.18 -14.47
C GLN A 24 -13.90 5.20 -15.98
N ALA A 25 -14.57 6.25 -16.49
CA ALA A 25 -14.79 6.42 -17.91
C ALA A 25 -13.48 6.59 -18.68
N LEU A 26 -12.55 7.41 -18.17
CA LEU A 26 -11.22 7.58 -18.76
C LEU A 26 -10.44 6.27 -18.82
N GLY A 27 -10.51 5.42 -17.78
CA GLY A 27 -9.87 4.11 -17.78
C GLY A 27 -10.31 3.19 -18.92
N GLN A 28 -11.54 3.38 -19.42
CA GLN A 28 -12.10 2.60 -20.52
C GLN A 28 -11.85 3.21 -21.91
N ILE A 29 -11.85 4.54 -22.02
CA ILE A 29 -11.88 5.21 -23.34
C ILE A 29 -10.64 6.04 -23.64
N ALA A 30 -9.83 6.38 -22.64
CA ALA A 30 -8.68 7.24 -22.84
C ALA A 30 -7.48 6.46 -23.41
N SER A 31 -6.60 7.21 -24.06
CA SER A 31 -5.29 6.71 -24.46
C SER A 31 -4.27 6.97 -23.36
N ARG A 32 -3.29 6.07 -23.23
CA ARG A 32 -2.11 6.25 -22.36
C ARG A 32 -1.39 7.57 -22.55
N ASN A 33 -1.49 8.18 -23.74
CA ASN A 33 -0.91 9.50 -24.04
C ASN A 33 -1.45 10.60 -23.13
N GLN A 34 -2.65 10.45 -22.56
CA GLN A 34 -3.22 11.43 -21.62
C GLN A 34 -2.49 11.47 -20.28
N LEU A 35 -1.68 10.46 -19.95
CA LEU A 35 -0.81 10.49 -18.77
C LEU A 35 0.39 11.43 -18.98
N TYR A 36 0.78 11.68 -20.23
CA TYR A 36 2.02 12.39 -20.57
C TYR A 36 1.78 13.78 -21.14
N SER A 37 0.79 14.51 -20.61
CA SER A 37 0.41 15.84 -21.11
C SER A 37 1.63 16.74 -21.35
N THR A 38 1.67 17.41 -22.50
CA THR A 38 2.74 18.35 -22.86
C THR A 38 2.59 19.72 -22.19
N ASN A 39 1.38 20.03 -21.70
CA ASN A 39 1.04 21.31 -21.07
C ASN A 39 0.44 21.03 -19.69
N GLY A 40 1.28 21.07 -18.65
CA GLY A 40 0.85 20.85 -17.25
C GLY A 40 0.67 19.38 -16.85
N SER A 41 0.33 19.15 -15.58
CA SER A 41 0.14 17.81 -15.04
C SER A 41 -1.21 17.23 -15.48
N SER A 42 -1.23 15.97 -15.92
CA SER A 42 -2.46 15.28 -16.34
C SER A 42 -3.50 15.26 -15.21
N PRO A 43 -4.78 15.57 -15.45
CA PRO A 43 -5.82 15.50 -14.41
C PRO A 43 -5.91 14.11 -13.73
N ILE A 44 -5.59 13.04 -14.47
CA ILE A 44 -5.52 11.68 -13.92
C ILE A 44 -4.38 11.57 -12.88
N LEU A 45 -3.23 12.16 -13.16
CA LEU A 45 -2.08 12.15 -12.25
C LEU A 45 -2.30 13.09 -11.06
N GLN A 46 -2.96 14.22 -11.25
CA GLN A 46 -3.36 15.11 -10.16
C GLN A 46 -4.29 14.38 -9.18
N ALA A 47 -5.24 13.59 -9.70
CA ALA A 47 -6.18 12.82 -8.89
C ALA A 47 -5.51 11.79 -7.95
N LEU A 48 -4.29 11.33 -8.24
CA LEU A 48 -3.52 10.44 -7.34
C LEU A 48 -3.20 11.09 -5.98
N ASN A 49 -3.17 12.43 -5.93
CA ASN A 49 -2.89 13.21 -4.72
C ASN A 49 -4.15 13.90 -4.18
N TYR A 50 -5.34 13.59 -4.73
CA TYR A 50 -6.59 14.19 -4.30
C TYR A 50 -6.93 13.81 -2.84
N PRO A 51 -7.55 14.66 -2.01
CA PRO A 51 -7.75 14.36 -0.59
C PRO A 51 -8.57 13.08 -0.30
N ASN A 52 -9.51 12.74 -1.19
CA ASN A 52 -10.42 11.61 -0.99
C ASN A 52 -9.87 10.26 -1.51
N GLN A 53 -9.97 9.22 -0.68
CA GLN A 53 -9.48 7.87 -1.01
C GLN A 53 -10.15 7.23 -2.23
N ARG A 54 -11.46 7.43 -2.46
CA ARG A 54 -12.16 6.88 -3.64
C ARG A 54 -11.59 7.43 -4.93
N VAL A 55 -11.30 8.73 -4.95
CA VAL A 55 -10.68 9.41 -6.10
C VAL A 55 -9.25 8.92 -6.32
N GLN A 56 -8.45 8.83 -5.26
CA GLN A 56 -7.08 8.30 -5.35
C GLN A 56 -7.05 6.87 -5.90
N PHE A 57 -7.91 5.99 -5.39
CA PHE A 57 -7.97 4.60 -5.83
C PHE A 57 -8.45 4.48 -7.28
N ALA A 58 -9.51 5.21 -7.65
CA ALA A 58 -10.00 5.27 -9.02
C ALA A 58 -8.91 5.79 -9.98
N ALA A 59 -8.12 6.79 -9.57
CA ALA A 59 -7.01 7.32 -10.35
C ALA A 59 -5.89 6.28 -10.52
N ALA A 60 -5.49 5.58 -9.45
CA ALA A 60 -4.51 4.51 -9.53
C ALA A 60 -4.96 3.39 -10.48
N ALA A 61 -6.20 2.92 -10.36
CA ALA A 61 -6.77 1.91 -11.25
C ALA A 61 -6.82 2.39 -12.72
N THR A 62 -7.21 3.65 -12.94
CA THR A 62 -7.24 4.28 -14.27
C THR A 62 -5.84 4.29 -14.89
N VAL A 63 -4.82 4.71 -14.13
CA VAL A 63 -3.43 4.70 -14.61
C VAL A 63 -3.00 3.30 -15.03
N LEU A 64 -3.34 2.27 -14.27
CA LEU A 64 -3.00 0.88 -14.59
C LEU A 64 -3.74 0.35 -15.81
N GLN A 65 -5.02 0.69 -15.97
CA GLN A 65 -5.83 0.34 -17.15
C GLN A 65 -5.30 0.99 -18.43
N LEU A 66 -4.82 2.24 -18.34
CA LEU A 66 -4.19 2.92 -19.47
C LEU A 66 -2.83 2.32 -19.87
N ASP A 67 -2.25 1.50 -19.00
CA ASP A 67 -1.09 0.67 -19.33
C ASP A 67 0.14 1.50 -19.78
N PRO A 68 0.67 2.41 -18.95
CA PRO A 68 1.81 3.28 -19.30
C PRO A 68 3.06 2.48 -19.67
N ASN A 69 3.70 2.82 -20.78
CA ASN A 69 4.89 2.13 -21.30
C ASN A 69 6.21 2.85 -21.03
N ARG A 70 6.17 4.01 -20.37
CA ARG A 70 7.34 4.78 -19.93
C ARG A 70 7.05 5.43 -18.57
N ASN A 71 8.11 5.79 -17.86
CA ASN A 71 8.01 6.47 -16.57
C ASN A 71 7.18 7.75 -16.65
N PHE A 72 6.50 8.06 -15.55
CA PHE A 72 5.71 9.27 -15.34
C PHE A 72 5.76 9.65 -13.86
N ASP A 73 5.44 10.92 -13.59
CA ASP A 73 5.35 11.44 -12.23
C ASP A 73 4.14 10.84 -11.52
N GLY A 74 4.39 10.02 -10.49
CA GLY A 74 3.34 9.36 -9.71
C GLY A 74 3.31 7.84 -9.77
N ALA A 75 4.23 7.17 -10.49
CA ALA A 75 4.30 5.71 -10.50
C ALA A 75 4.43 5.11 -9.09
N ASN A 76 5.28 5.69 -8.25
CA ASN A 76 5.41 5.30 -6.83
C ASN A 76 4.11 5.53 -6.05
N ARG A 77 3.38 6.60 -6.36
CA ARG A 77 2.12 6.93 -5.71
C ARG A 77 1.03 5.91 -6.02
N VAL A 78 0.99 5.38 -7.25
CA VAL A 78 0.08 4.29 -7.63
C VAL A 78 0.30 3.09 -6.72
N VAL A 79 1.54 2.62 -6.55
CA VAL A 79 1.85 1.48 -5.67
C VAL A 79 1.45 1.78 -4.22
N GLN A 80 1.74 2.97 -3.70
CA GLN A 80 1.34 3.35 -2.34
C GLN A 80 -0.18 3.27 -2.12
N ILE A 81 -0.97 3.74 -3.09
CA ILE A 81 -2.43 3.69 -3.03
C ILE A 81 -2.92 2.23 -2.98
N LEU A 82 -2.35 1.34 -3.81
CA LEU A 82 -2.68 -0.09 -3.79
C LEU A 82 -2.26 -0.74 -2.46
N THR A 83 -1.05 -0.46 -1.98
CA THR A 83 -0.53 -0.99 -0.71
C THR A 83 -1.40 -0.58 0.48
N ARG A 84 -1.86 0.67 0.51
CA ARG A 84 -2.77 1.15 1.56
C ARG A 84 -4.13 0.45 1.47
N ALA A 85 -4.68 0.27 0.27
CA ALA A 85 -5.94 -0.45 0.10
C ALA A 85 -5.88 -1.91 0.61
N LEU A 86 -4.71 -2.56 0.58
CA LEU A 86 -4.50 -3.87 1.20
C LEU A 86 -4.43 -3.83 2.74
N GLY A 87 -3.91 -2.73 3.31
CA GLY A 87 -3.58 -2.60 4.73
C GLY A 87 -4.73 -2.14 5.64
N ASN A 88 -5.90 -1.80 5.08
CA ASN A 88 -7.03 -1.21 5.80
C ASN A 88 -7.80 -2.18 6.74
N SER A 89 -7.12 -3.18 7.32
CA SER A 89 -7.64 -3.96 8.45
C SER A 89 -7.45 -3.22 9.79
N GLY A 90 -6.44 -2.35 9.90
CA GLY A 90 -6.27 -1.41 10.99
C GLY A 90 -6.82 -0.05 10.56
N GLY A 91 -7.79 0.51 11.27
CA GLY A 91 -8.37 1.81 10.94
C GLY A 91 -7.32 2.94 10.84
N PRO A 92 -7.71 4.13 10.38
CA PRO A 92 -6.77 5.21 10.07
C PRO A 92 -5.93 5.58 11.29
N ALA A 93 -4.61 5.65 11.14
CA ALA A 93 -3.69 6.04 12.20
C ALA A 93 -3.39 7.54 12.14
N VAL A 94 -3.13 8.13 13.31
CA VAL A 94 -2.62 9.50 13.43
C VAL A 94 -1.11 9.48 13.73
N LEU A 95 -0.37 10.35 13.06
CA LEU A 95 1.01 10.70 13.42
C LEU A 95 0.98 11.97 14.27
N VAL A 96 1.39 11.88 15.53
CA VAL A 96 1.50 13.02 16.44
C VAL A 96 2.97 13.41 16.61
N ILE A 97 3.28 14.67 16.34
CA ILE A 97 4.61 15.26 16.48
C ILE A 97 4.59 16.29 17.58
N ASP A 98 5.18 15.95 18.73
CA ASP A 98 5.15 16.80 19.92
C ASP A 98 6.41 16.61 20.78
N PRO A 99 7.15 17.68 21.10
CA PRO A 99 8.27 17.59 22.04
C PRO A 99 7.88 17.09 23.45
N ASN A 100 6.60 17.16 23.83
CA ASN A 100 6.09 16.64 25.11
C ASN A 100 5.33 15.31 24.90
N PRO A 101 5.87 14.17 25.37
CA PRO A 101 5.24 12.86 25.17
C PRO A 101 3.86 12.73 25.81
N SER A 102 3.62 13.33 26.97
CA SER A 102 2.32 13.23 27.66
C SER A 102 1.23 13.94 26.87
N ARG A 103 1.53 15.14 26.36
CA ARG A 103 0.61 15.87 25.48
C ARG A 103 0.39 15.14 24.15
N ALA A 104 1.45 14.55 23.58
CA ALA A 104 1.36 13.74 22.37
C ALA A 104 0.39 12.56 22.54
N ASN A 105 0.49 11.82 23.64
CA ASN A 105 -0.40 10.70 23.95
C ASN A 105 -1.84 11.15 24.15
N ASN A 106 -2.07 12.27 24.84
CA ASN A 106 -3.41 12.84 24.99
C ASN A 106 -4.02 13.21 23.64
N MET A 107 -3.26 13.86 22.77
CA MET A 107 -3.69 14.23 21.42
C MET A 107 -3.99 12.99 20.56
N ALA A 108 -3.11 11.98 20.61
CA ALA A 108 -3.34 10.70 19.94
C ALA A 108 -4.65 10.04 20.42
N GLY A 109 -4.90 10.04 21.74
CA GLY A 109 -6.12 9.52 22.34
C GLY A 109 -7.39 10.26 21.90
N MET A 110 -7.33 11.59 21.73
CA MET A 110 -8.45 12.37 21.20
C MET A 110 -8.76 12.00 19.74
N PHE A 111 -7.73 11.88 18.88
CA PHE A 111 -7.91 11.42 17.51
C PHE A 111 -8.47 10.00 17.43
N GLN A 112 -7.99 9.09 18.27
CA GLN A 112 -8.57 7.75 18.37
C GLN A 112 -10.06 7.83 18.68
N GLN A 113 -10.48 8.61 19.67
CA GLN A 113 -11.89 8.76 20.06
C GLN A 113 -12.81 9.27 18.94
N ILE A 114 -12.28 10.02 17.97
CA ILE A 114 -13.03 10.56 16.82
C ILE A 114 -12.90 9.73 15.54
N GLY A 115 -12.30 8.54 15.58
CA GLY A 115 -12.33 7.59 14.45
C GLY A 115 -10.96 7.14 13.93
N TYR A 116 -9.86 7.73 14.38
CA TYR A 116 -8.50 7.31 14.01
C TYR A 116 -8.07 6.08 14.82
N ARG A 117 -8.73 4.94 14.61
CA ARG A 117 -8.60 3.72 15.43
C ARG A 117 -7.30 2.94 15.22
N GLY A 118 -6.44 3.36 14.28
CA GLY A 118 -5.13 2.75 14.07
C GLY A 118 -4.18 2.94 15.25
N GLN A 119 -3.08 2.18 15.27
CA GLN A 119 -2.02 2.35 16.28
C GLN A 119 -1.31 3.69 16.05
N PRO A 120 -1.41 4.68 16.96
CA PRO A 120 -0.84 6.00 16.76
C PRO A 120 0.69 5.95 16.66
N VAL A 121 1.23 6.87 15.87
CA VAL A 121 2.67 7.10 15.75
C VAL A 121 2.99 8.36 16.53
N ILE A 122 3.90 8.26 17.49
CA ILE A 122 4.29 9.42 18.32
C ILE A 122 5.77 9.69 18.06
N GLN A 123 6.08 10.92 17.67
CA GLN A 123 7.44 11.40 17.44
C GLN A 123 7.65 12.75 18.14
N GLN A 124 8.87 13.01 18.59
CA GLN A 124 9.17 14.23 19.36
C GLN A 124 9.65 15.41 18.53
N THR A 125 9.98 15.17 17.25
CA THR A 125 10.65 16.16 16.39
C THR A 125 10.08 16.14 14.98
N GLY A 126 10.19 17.26 14.27
CA GLY A 126 9.74 17.38 12.89
C GLY A 126 10.42 16.38 11.95
N GLN A 127 11.75 16.23 12.07
CA GLN A 127 12.51 15.27 11.26
C GLN A 127 12.12 13.81 11.52
N ALA A 128 11.98 13.41 12.79
CA ALA A 128 11.58 12.03 13.12
C ALA A 128 10.12 11.75 12.72
N GLY A 129 9.24 12.75 12.91
CA GLY A 129 7.86 12.70 12.43
C GLY A 129 7.78 12.50 10.93
N PHE A 130 8.53 13.29 10.15
CA PHE A 130 8.59 13.12 8.70
C PHE A 130 9.01 11.71 8.28
N ARG A 131 10.12 11.20 8.85
CA ARG A 131 10.58 9.84 8.56
C ARG A 131 9.50 8.80 8.88
N ALA A 132 8.87 8.89 10.04
CA ALA A 132 7.84 7.94 10.44
C ALA A 132 6.58 8.01 9.56
N GLY A 133 6.16 9.20 9.15
CA GLY A 133 5.03 9.39 8.22
C GLY A 133 5.33 8.86 6.82
N VAL A 134 6.59 8.90 6.40
CA VAL A 134 7.08 8.33 5.14
C VAL A 134 7.14 6.80 5.17
N GLU A 135 7.47 6.22 6.33
CA GLU A 135 7.64 4.77 6.51
C GLU A 135 6.32 4.03 6.73
N ARG A 136 5.24 4.73 7.13
CA ARG A 136 3.94 4.14 7.46
C ARG A 136 2.85 4.52 6.46
N ASN A 137 2.24 3.50 5.86
CA ASN A 137 1.17 3.67 4.86
C ASN A 137 -0.23 3.84 5.46
N ASP A 138 -0.38 3.59 6.77
CA ASP A 138 -1.65 3.66 7.50
C ASP A 138 -1.87 4.99 8.22
N VAL A 139 -0.92 5.92 8.14
CA VAL A 139 -1.07 7.29 8.65
C VAL A 139 -1.97 8.08 7.68
N GLU A 140 -3.11 8.54 8.18
CA GLU A 140 -4.07 9.34 7.40
C GLU A 140 -4.21 10.78 7.88
N LEU A 141 -3.61 11.13 9.03
CA LEU A 141 -3.58 12.49 9.54
C LEU A 141 -2.27 12.74 10.30
N ILE A 142 -1.74 13.96 10.17
CA ILE A 142 -0.57 14.42 10.93
C ILE A 142 -1.02 15.52 11.89
N ALA A 143 -0.80 15.31 13.19
CA ALA A 143 -0.99 16.32 14.22
C ALA A 143 0.39 16.86 14.63
N VAL A 144 0.62 18.17 14.48
CA VAL A 144 1.94 18.78 14.77
C VAL A 144 1.79 19.88 15.80
N GLN A 145 2.54 19.78 16.90
CA GLN A 145 2.58 20.85 17.89
C GLN A 145 3.30 22.08 17.29
N ALA A 146 2.72 23.28 17.44
CA ALA A 146 3.23 24.54 16.88
C ALA A 146 4.70 24.91 17.24
N ASN A 147 5.22 24.35 18.33
CA ASN A 147 6.56 24.49 18.92
C ASN A 147 7.49 23.31 18.62
N VAL A 148 7.15 22.49 17.62
CA VAL A 148 7.99 21.39 17.11
C VAL A 148 9.45 21.81 16.94
N THR A 149 10.34 20.91 17.33
CA THR A 149 11.80 21.12 17.32
C THR A 149 12.49 20.17 16.34
N ASN A 150 13.79 20.40 16.12
CA ASN A 150 14.62 19.66 15.14
C ASN A 150 13.93 19.61 13.77
N TRP A 151 13.84 20.81 13.19
CA TRP A 151 12.96 21.36 12.15
C TRP A 151 11.91 22.29 12.76
N THR A 152 11.90 23.52 12.27
CA THR A 152 10.82 24.48 12.55
C THR A 152 9.48 23.96 12.00
N LEU A 153 8.37 24.54 12.47
CA LEU A 153 7.04 24.20 11.94
C LEU A 153 7.00 24.35 10.41
N THR A 154 7.48 25.47 9.86
CA THR A 154 7.54 25.70 8.41
C THR A 154 8.35 24.63 7.68
N GLN A 155 9.52 24.25 8.20
CA GLN A 155 10.34 23.19 7.59
C GLN A 155 9.63 21.84 7.64
N THR A 156 8.98 21.53 8.76
CA THR A 156 8.20 20.29 8.92
C THR A 156 7.09 20.20 7.88
N LEU A 157 6.27 21.24 7.75
CA LEU A 157 5.20 21.31 6.75
C LEU A 157 5.74 21.24 5.32
N THR A 158 6.84 21.95 5.04
CA THR A 158 7.48 21.95 3.71
C THR A 158 7.94 20.55 3.31
N ASN A 159 8.60 19.81 4.21
CA ASN A 159 9.06 18.45 3.91
C ASN A 159 7.90 17.49 3.70
N PHE A 160 6.85 17.55 4.53
CA PHE A 160 5.65 16.73 4.31
C PHE A 160 4.98 17.02 2.98
N ARG A 161 4.86 18.28 2.57
CA ARG A 161 4.29 18.66 1.27
C ARG A 161 5.21 18.36 0.08
N ALA A 162 6.51 18.27 0.29
CA ALA A 162 7.47 17.93 -0.78
C ALA A 162 7.50 16.43 -1.11
N ASP A 163 7.13 15.56 -0.17
CA ASP A 163 7.14 14.10 -0.38
C ASP A 163 5.78 13.57 -0.84
N SER A 164 5.76 12.92 -2.01
CA SER A 164 4.54 12.34 -2.60
C SER A 164 3.75 11.38 -1.70
N ARG A 165 4.39 10.75 -0.70
CA ARG A 165 3.72 9.84 0.26
C ARG A 165 2.88 10.58 1.28
N THR A 166 3.27 11.82 1.60
CA THR A 166 2.69 12.58 2.71
C THR A 166 2.06 13.89 2.26
N ALA A 167 2.29 14.31 1.02
CA ALA A 167 1.89 15.62 0.51
C ALA A 167 0.38 15.85 0.52
N HIS A 168 -0.42 14.79 0.44
CA HIS A 168 -1.88 14.85 0.48
C HIS A 168 -2.46 14.82 1.90
N LEU A 169 -1.68 14.38 2.90
CA LEU A 169 -2.20 14.13 4.25
C LEU A 169 -2.71 15.43 4.90
N PRO A 170 -3.91 15.41 5.50
CA PRO A 170 -4.37 16.47 6.40
C PRO A 170 -3.36 16.73 7.51
N ILE A 171 -3.07 18.00 7.76
CA ILE A 171 -2.19 18.42 8.87
C ILE A 171 -3.01 19.27 9.85
N VAL A 172 -3.10 18.83 11.09
CA VAL A 172 -3.66 19.58 12.20
C VAL A 172 -2.52 20.16 13.02
N ILE A 173 -2.30 21.46 12.92
CA ILE A 173 -1.37 22.16 13.81
C ILE A 173 -2.11 22.41 15.12
N TYR A 174 -1.50 22.09 16.26
CA TYR A 174 -2.11 22.38 17.54
C TYR A 174 -1.15 23.11 18.48
N GLY A 175 -1.71 23.95 19.34
CA GLY A 175 -0.91 24.75 20.25
C GLY A 175 -1.74 25.66 21.14
N PRO A 176 -1.08 26.44 22.01
CA PRO A 176 -1.75 27.44 22.82
C PRO A 176 -2.35 28.54 21.95
N GLU A 177 -3.37 29.24 22.46
CA GLU A 177 -4.11 30.28 21.72
C GLU A 177 -3.21 31.37 21.12
N PHE A 178 -2.17 31.80 21.85
CA PHE A 178 -1.24 32.82 21.34
C PHE A 178 -0.44 32.38 20.10
N ALA A 179 -0.37 31.07 19.80
CA ALA A 179 0.32 30.56 18.62
C ALA A 179 -0.49 30.76 17.33
N GLU A 180 -1.81 30.93 17.42
CA GLU A 180 -2.73 30.99 16.29
C GLU A 180 -2.35 32.08 15.28
N ALA A 181 -2.07 33.29 15.77
CA ALA A 181 -1.69 34.43 14.94
C ALA A 181 -0.41 34.18 14.13
N ASN A 182 0.53 33.41 14.69
CA ASN A 182 1.78 33.05 14.02
C ASN A 182 1.59 31.95 12.97
N VAL A 183 0.61 31.07 13.18
CA VAL A 183 0.30 29.95 12.27
C VAL A 183 -0.60 30.39 11.11
N GLN A 184 -1.41 31.45 11.28
CA GLN A 184 -2.38 31.90 10.27
C GLN A 184 -1.77 32.13 8.87
N LYS A 185 -0.56 32.70 8.80
CA LYS A 185 0.17 32.89 7.52
C LYS A 185 0.60 31.57 6.88
N LEU A 186 0.84 30.53 7.68
CA LEU A 186 1.17 29.20 7.19
C LEU A 186 -0.07 28.49 6.63
N LEU A 187 -1.23 28.63 7.25
CA LEU A 187 -2.48 28.02 6.77
C LEU A 187 -2.83 28.46 5.34
N LEU A 188 -2.51 29.70 4.98
CA LEU A 188 -2.70 30.21 3.61
C LEU A 188 -1.71 29.63 2.58
N ARG A 189 -0.56 29.13 3.02
CA ARG A 189 0.52 28.61 2.16
C ARG A 189 0.50 27.09 2.03
N PHE A 190 -0.02 26.40 3.05
CA PHE A 190 -0.03 24.96 3.13
C PHE A 190 -1.49 24.47 3.04
N PRO A 191 -1.93 23.96 1.86
CA PRO A 191 -3.28 23.42 1.70
C PRO A 191 -3.52 22.24 2.67
N ASN A 192 -4.78 21.84 2.88
CA ASN A 192 -5.17 20.75 3.78
C ASN A 192 -4.53 20.85 5.17
N THR A 193 -4.48 22.07 5.72
CA THR A 193 -3.86 22.35 7.01
C THR A 193 -4.79 23.22 7.83
N THR A 194 -5.00 22.88 9.10
CA THR A 194 -5.80 23.69 10.04
C THR A 194 -5.01 23.94 11.33
N PHE A 195 -5.50 24.87 12.15
CA PHE A 195 -5.01 25.09 13.51
C PHE A 195 -6.12 24.79 14.52
N VAL A 196 -5.79 24.06 15.58
CA VAL A 196 -6.69 23.82 16.72
C VAL A 196 -6.02 24.22 18.02
N LYS A 197 -6.77 24.85 18.92
CA LYS A 197 -6.28 25.21 20.25
C LYS A 197 -6.11 23.95 21.08
N GLU A 198 -5.03 23.89 21.86
CA GLU A 198 -4.81 22.83 22.85
C GLU A 198 -6.03 22.73 23.77
N SER A 199 -6.66 21.56 23.72
CA SER A 199 -7.93 21.29 24.38
C SER A 199 -7.71 20.23 25.46
N VAL A 200 -8.34 20.41 26.62
CA VAL A 200 -8.33 19.40 27.69
C VAL A 200 -9.57 18.51 27.66
N THR A 201 -10.57 18.86 26.85
CA THR A 201 -11.82 18.09 26.67
C THR A 201 -11.97 17.62 25.23
N LEU A 202 -12.57 16.44 25.05
CA LEU A 202 -12.87 15.89 23.73
C LEU A 202 -13.84 16.78 22.95
N ASP A 203 -14.87 17.32 23.61
CA ASP A 203 -15.92 18.09 22.93
C ASP A 203 -15.39 19.39 22.34
N PHE A 204 -14.50 20.09 23.06
CA PHE A 204 -13.89 21.32 22.54
C PHE A 204 -12.89 21.02 21.41
N PHE A 205 -12.19 19.89 21.48
CA PHE A 205 -11.36 19.42 20.38
C PHE A 205 -12.19 19.08 19.13
N LYS A 206 -13.27 18.29 19.29
CA LYS A 206 -14.21 17.92 18.23
C LYS A 206 -14.77 19.14 17.51
N MET A 207 -15.28 20.12 18.27
CA MET A 207 -15.86 21.35 17.73
C MET A 207 -14.90 22.10 16.79
N GLN A 208 -13.58 22.03 17.04
CA GLN A 208 -12.57 22.71 16.23
C GLN A 208 -12.12 21.86 15.03
N VAL A 209 -11.96 20.55 15.20
CA VAL A 209 -11.37 19.67 14.19
C VAL A 209 -12.40 19.14 13.20
N GLU A 210 -13.64 18.86 13.62
CA GLU A 210 -14.68 18.27 12.78
C GLU A 210 -15.03 19.11 11.54
N PRO A 211 -15.14 20.46 11.59
CA PRO A 211 -15.40 21.25 10.38
C PRO A 211 -14.30 21.10 9.33
N PHE A 212 -13.04 20.94 9.76
CA PHE A 212 -11.92 20.69 8.86
C PHE A 212 -11.98 19.26 8.30
N LEU A 213 -12.23 18.25 9.14
CA LEU A 213 -12.35 16.86 8.68
C LEU A 213 -13.53 16.68 7.73
N ALA A 214 -14.67 17.31 7.99
CA ALA A 214 -15.84 17.27 7.11
C ALA A 214 -15.60 17.91 5.73
N GLN A 215 -14.64 18.84 5.61
CA GLN A 215 -14.21 19.36 4.31
C GLN A 215 -13.32 18.37 3.54
N LEU A 216 -12.64 17.47 4.25
CA LEU A 216 -11.72 16.49 3.69
C LEU A 216 -12.41 15.17 3.34
N GLU A 217 -13.41 14.80 4.14
CA GLU A 217 -14.18 13.58 3.98
C GLU A 217 -15.46 13.82 3.17
N ALA A 218 -15.56 13.16 2.01
CA ALA A 218 -16.79 12.41 1.76
C ALA A 218 -16.75 11.18 2.65
N GLU A 219 -17.92 10.74 3.12
CA GLU A 219 -18.13 9.64 4.08
C GLU A 219 -17.04 8.54 4.02
N PRO A 220 -16.53 8.07 5.17
CA PRO A 220 -15.56 6.97 5.22
C PRO A 220 -15.96 5.78 4.35
N LEU A 221 -14.99 5.03 3.82
CA LEU A 221 -15.29 3.82 3.06
C LEU A 221 -16.01 2.81 3.96
N ASP A 222 -17.15 2.30 3.50
CA ASP A 222 -17.81 1.20 4.18
C ASP A 222 -16.97 -0.11 4.04
N GLU A 223 -17.36 -1.14 4.78
CA GLU A 223 -16.63 -2.42 4.76
C GLU A 223 -16.63 -3.07 3.36
N GLN A 224 -17.72 -2.94 2.61
CA GLN A 224 -17.84 -3.53 1.28
C GLN A 224 -16.94 -2.83 0.27
N GLU A 225 -16.90 -1.50 0.31
CA GLU A 225 -15.99 -0.69 -0.50
C GLU A 225 -14.54 -0.95 -0.15
N ARG A 226 -14.20 -1.09 1.14
CA ARG A 226 -12.84 -1.47 1.57
C ARG A 226 -12.44 -2.84 1.05
N ALA A 227 -13.31 -3.85 1.19
CA ALA A 227 -13.04 -5.19 0.67
C ALA A 227 -12.87 -5.19 -0.86
N ALA A 228 -13.71 -4.44 -1.58
CA ALA A 228 -13.61 -4.31 -3.04
C ALA A 228 -12.29 -3.63 -3.47
N GLN A 229 -11.88 -2.56 -2.77
CA GLN A 229 -10.59 -1.92 -3.04
C GLN A 229 -9.41 -2.83 -2.71
N ALA A 230 -9.46 -3.58 -1.62
CA ALA A 230 -8.41 -4.53 -1.24
C ALA A 230 -8.26 -5.65 -2.29
N SER A 231 -9.37 -6.23 -2.75
CA SER A 231 -9.38 -7.24 -3.82
C SER A 231 -8.81 -6.70 -5.12
N ALA A 232 -9.27 -5.53 -5.58
CA ALA A 232 -8.74 -4.89 -6.77
C ALA A 232 -7.24 -4.54 -6.62
N ALA A 233 -6.79 -4.13 -5.44
CA ALA A 233 -5.39 -3.83 -5.18
C ALA A 233 -4.50 -5.06 -5.25
N ALA A 234 -4.93 -6.17 -4.63
CA ALA A 234 -4.23 -7.45 -4.70
C ALA A 234 -4.08 -7.91 -6.16
N TYR A 235 -5.19 -7.89 -6.91
CA TYR A 235 -5.21 -8.20 -8.34
C TYR A 235 -4.21 -7.34 -9.13
N TRP A 236 -4.22 -6.02 -8.93
CA TRP A 236 -3.34 -5.12 -9.68
C TRP A 236 -1.86 -5.35 -9.35
N LEU A 237 -1.51 -5.60 -8.09
CA LEU A 237 -0.14 -5.92 -7.69
C LEU A 237 0.32 -7.26 -8.28
N ALA A 238 -0.56 -8.28 -8.27
CA ALA A 238 -0.31 -9.58 -8.89
C ALA A 238 -0.16 -9.49 -10.42
N HIS A 239 -0.98 -8.64 -11.05
CA HIS A 239 -0.90 -8.37 -12.48
C HIS A 239 0.43 -7.70 -12.84
N LEU A 240 0.82 -6.63 -12.14
CA LEU A 240 2.11 -5.93 -12.33
C LEU A 240 3.31 -6.88 -12.18
N ALA A 241 3.25 -7.79 -11.19
CA ALA A 241 4.22 -8.85 -11.00
C ALA A 241 4.30 -9.79 -12.21
N ALA A 242 3.14 -10.27 -12.71
CA ALA A 242 3.06 -11.19 -13.84
C ALA A 242 3.58 -10.60 -15.15
N ILE A 243 3.17 -9.37 -15.49
CA ILE A 243 3.60 -8.69 -16.72
C ILE A 243 5.00 -8.06 -16.61
N ARG A 244 5.69 -8.25 -15.48
CA ARG A 244 7.06 -7.78 -15.22
C ARG A 244 7.24 -6.27 -15.37
N ARG A 245 6.23 -5.49 -14.95
CA ARG A 245 6.29 -4.02 -14.92
C ARG A 245 6.84 -3.45 -13.62
N THR A 246 7.53 -4.28 -12.83
CA THR A 246 8.14 -3.87 -11.56
C THR A 246 9.23 -2.80 -11.71
N HIS A 247 9.76 -2.60 -12.92
CA HIS A 247 10.69 -1.52 -13.24
C HIS A 247 10.02 -0.15 -13.41
N LEU A 248 8.75 -0.11 -13.82
CA LEU A 248 7.93 1.11 -13.88
C LEU A 248 7.20 1.34 -12.56
N PHE A 249 6.73 0.26 -11.94
CA PHE A 249 5.98 0.27 -10.68
C PHE A 249 6.72 -0.59 -9.67
N ASP A 250 7.56 0.01 -8.83
CA ASP A 250 8.26 -0.73 -7.78
C ASP A 250 7.26 -1.22 -6.72
N ILE A 251 6.96 -2.52 -6.74
CA ILE A 251 6.03 -3.16 -5.79
C ILE A 251 6.70 -3.62 -4.49
N ALA A 252 8.02 -3.47 -4.33
CA ALA A 252 8.71 -3.88 -3.10
C ALA A 252 8.14 -3.24 -1.81
N PRO A 253 7.72 -1.95 -1.80
CA PRO A 253 7.09 -1.36 -0.61
C PRO A 253 5.77 -2.03 -0.18
N ALA A 254 5.15 -2.84 -1.04
CA ALA A 254 3.92 -3.55 -0.74
C ALA A 254 4.13 -4.85 0.05
N GLU A 255 5.38 -5.29 0.26
CA GLU A 255 5.70 -6.62 0.79
C GLU A 255 4.96 -6.96 2.09
N ASN A 256 5.02 -6.07 3.10
CA ASN A 256 4.37 -6.32 4.38
C ASN A 256 2.84 -6.40 4.25
N ALA A 257 2.25 -5.54 3.41
CA ALA A 257 0.80 -5.55 3.18
C ALA A 257 0.36 -6.83 2.46
N LEU A 258 1.11 -7.26 1.44
CA LEU A 258 0.86 -8.53 0.73
C LEU A 258 1.05 -9.73 1.65
N SER A 259 2.09 -9.71 2.48
CA SER A 259 2.34 -10.72 3.51
C SER A 259 1.11 -10.83 4.42
N ASN A 260 0.58 -9.72 4.94
CA ASN A 260 -0.64 -9.76 5.77
C ASN A 260 -1.89 -10.19 4.99
N ALA A 261 -2.03 -9.78 3.73
CA ALA A 261 -3.18 -10.11 2.88
C ALA A 261 -3.34 -11.62 2.62
N ILE A 262 -2.29 -12.43 2.77
CA ILE A 262 -2.35 -13.90 2.70
C ILE A 262 -3.33 -14.50 3.73
N GLU A 263 -3.56 -13.82 4.86
CA GLU A 263 -4.51 -14.28 5.86
C GLU A 263 -5.99 -14.07 5.45
N ASN A 264 -6.25 -13.27 4.41
CA ASN A 264 -7.58 -13.07 3.88
C ASN A 264 -7.85 -14.06 2.73
N PRO A 265 -8.83 -14.97 2.85
CA PRO A 265 -9.17 -15.96 1.82
C PRO A 265 -9.48 -15.36 0.44
N ASP A 266 -10.04 -14.14 0.40
CA ASP A 266 -10.38 -13.47 -0.85
C ASP A 266 -9.17 -12.85 -1.57
N LEU A 267 -8.07 -12.62 -0.83
CA LEU A 267 -6.87 -11.94 -1.33
C LEU A 267 -5.68 -12.90 -1.52
N VAL A 268 -5.70 -14.06 -0.88
CA VAL A 268 -4.54 -14.94 -0.71
C VAL A 268 -3.85 -15.33 -2.03
N THR A 269 -4.63 -15.61 -3.08
CA THR A 269 -4.08 -16.05 -4.38
C THR A 269 -3.26 -14.95 -5.04
N ASP A 270 -3.83 -13.75 -5.15
CA ASP A 270 -3.14 -12.59 -5.73
C ASP A 270 -1.98 -12.13 -4.84
N ALA A 271 -2.16 -12.18 -3.53
CA ALA A 271 -1.11 -11.83 -2.57
C ALA A 271 0.13 -12.72 -2.70
N LEU A 272 -0.05 -14.04 -2.81
CA LEU A 272 1.05 -14.99 -3.02
C LEU A 272 1.76 -14.73 -4.36
N GLN A 273 1.02 -14.49 -5.43
CA GLN A 273 1.58 -14.20 -6.75
C GLN A 273 2.41 -12.91 -6.76
N ALA A 274 1.88 -11.83 -6.18
CA ALA A 274 2.61 -10.57 -6.08
C ALA A 274 3.86 -10.70 -5.21
N LEU A 275 3.76 -11.39 -4.06
CA LEU A 275 4.87 -11.62 -3.14
C LEU A 275 5.99 -12.45 -3.79
N GLY A 276 5.64 -13.40 -4.66
CA GLY A 276 6.59 -14.20 -5.46
C GLY A 276 7.50 -13.39 -6.39
N ALA A 277 7.15 -12.14 -6.70
CA ALA A 277 7.97 -11.25 -7.54
C ALA A 277 8.85 -10.27 -6.76
N ILE A 278 8.72 -10.19 -5.42
CA ILE A 278 9.49 -9.26 -4.59
C ILE A 278 10.80 -9.92 -4.16
N PRO A 279 11.98 -9.37 -4.54
CA PRO A 279 13.28 -10.02 -4.34
C PRO A 279 13.81 -9.87 -2.90
N SER A 280 13.11 -10.44 -1.91
CA SER A 280 13.51 -10.35 -0.50
C SER A 280 13.54 -11.72 0.19
N LYS A 281 14.34 -11.80 1.26
CA LYS A 281 14.42 -12.97 2.12
C LYS A 281 13.09 -13.21 2.85
N SER A 282 12.47 -12.15 3.37
CA SER A 282 11.19 -12.22 4.09
C SER A 282 10.05 -12.70 3.21
N ALA A 283 9.97 -12.28 1.95
CA ALA A 283 9.03 -12.83 0.97
C ALA A 283 9.23 -14.34 0.79
N GLN A 284 10.46 -14.78 0.56
CA GLN A 284 10.77 -16.21 0.38
C GLN A 284 10.43 -17.04 1.63
N GLN A 285 10.72 -16.52 2.82
CA GLN A 285 10.39 -17.15 4.09
C GLN A 285 8.88 -17.25 4.30
N ARG A 286 8.12 -16.20 3.94
CA ARG A 286 6.65 -16.22 4.06
C ARG A 286 6.02 -17.22 3.09
N LEU A 287 6.47 -17.29 1.83
CA LEU A 287 6.01 -18.29 0.87
C LEU A 287 6.29 -19.72 1.39
N GLN A 288 7.48 -19.93 1.97
CA GLN A 288 7.85 -21.20 2.58
C GLN A 288 6.96 -21.55 3.78
N SER A 289 6.70 -20.61 4.69
CA SER A 289 5.86 -20.88 5.86
C SER A 289 4.43 -21.25 5.46
N VAL A 290 3.87 -20.58 4.45
CA VAL A 290 2.53 -20.91 3.92
C VAL A 290 2.53 -22.30 3.31
N ALA A 291 3.49 -22.62 2.44
CA ALA A 291 3.56 -23.91 1.74
C ALA A 291 3.60 -25.13 2.69
N VAL A 292 4.30 -25.03 3.82
CA VAL A 292 4.47 -26.14 4.77
C VAL A 292 3.45 -26.14 5.91
N SER A 293 2.71 -25.06 6.11
CA SER A 293 1.74 -24.93 7.20
C SER A 293 0.51 -25.80 6.95
N ASN A 294 -0.02 -26.42 8.00
CA ASN A 294 -1.28 -27.16 7.97
C ASN A 294 -2.51 -26.29 8.25
N VAL A 295 -2.31 -24.98 8.50
CA VAL A 295 -3.39 -24.01 8.73
C VAL A 295 -4.11 -23.66 7.43
N TYR A 296 -3.38 -23.62 6.31
CA TYR A 296 -3.93 -23.32 4.98
C TYR A 296 -4.40 -24.59 4.27
N ASP A 297 -5.40 -24.44 3.40
CA ASP A 297 -5.84 -25.53 2.53
C ASP A 297 -4.77 -25.94 1.51
N ALA A 298 -4.95 -27.13 0.90
CA ALA A 298 -3.97 -27.69 -0.02
C ALA A 298 -3.68 -26.80 -1.23
N ARG A 299 -4.69 -26.07 -1.75
CA ARG A 299 -4.57 -25.23 -2.93
C ARG A 299 -3.75 -23.97 -2.63
N VAL A 300 -3.99 -23.32 -1.50
CA VAL A 300 -3.19 -22.16 -1.05
C VAL A 300 -1.73 -22.56 -0.84
N ARG A 301 -1.51 -23.72 -0.20
CA ARG A 301 -0.16 -24.27 0.03
C ARG A 301 0.54 -24.61 -1.29
N GLU A 302 -0.17 -25.17 -2.25
CA GLU A 302 0.35 -25.50 -3.58
C GLU A 302 0.80 -24.22 -4.30
N GLN A 303 -0.05 -23.19 -4.33
CA GLN A 303 0.30 -21.90 -4.93
C GLN A 303 1.53 -21.27 -4.24
N ALA A 304 1.60 -21.31 -2.92
CA ALA A 304 2.75 -20.82 -2.18
C ALA A 304 4.03 -21.58 -2.54
N ALA A 305 3.97 -22.91 -2.71
CA ALA A 305 5.10 -23.73 -3.14
C ALA A 305 5.54 -23.41 -4.58
N ILE A 306 4.59 -23.20 -5.50
CA ILE A 306 4.88 -22.79 -6.89
C ILE A 306 5.59 -21.43 -6.90
N GLN A 307 5.04 -20.44 -6.18
CA GLN A 307 5.64 -19.11 -6.09
C GLN A 307 7.02 -19.15 -5.41
N LEU A 308 7.20 -19.98 -4.37
CA LEU A 308 8.50 -20.19 -3.74
C LEU A 308 9.53 -20.77 -4.71
N ALA A 309 9.16 -21.79 -5.49
CA ALA A 309 10.06 -22.40 -6.47
C ALA A 309 10.47 -21.37 -7.54
N PHE A 310 9.52 -20.59 -8.07
CA PHE A 310 9.80 -19.49 -9.00
C PHE A 310 10.72 -18.43 -8.39
N HIS A 311 10.45 -18.04 -7.14
CA HIS A 311 11.25 -17.06 -6.40
C HIS A 311 12.70 -17.52 -6.24
N ILE A 312 12.93 -18.77 -5.81
CA ILE A 312 14.27 -19.36 -5.68
C ILE A 312 14.99 -19.43 -7.03
N GLN A 313 14.30 -19.86 -8.09
CA GLN A 313 14.89 -19.92 -9.43
C GLN A 313 15.36 -18.55 -9.92
N ARG A 314 14.61 -17.50 -9.59
CA ARG A 314 14.87 -16.14 -10.06
C ARG A 314 15.87 -15.38 -9.19
N HIS A 315 15.79 -15.53 -7.87
CA HIS A 315 16.50 -14.70 -6.90
C HIS A 315 17.53 -15.47 -6.06
N GLY A 316 17.60 -16.79 -6.22
CA GLY A 316 18.47 -17.66 -5.45
C GLY A 316 17.87 -18.08 -4.10
N LEU A 317 18.56 -18.99 -3.43
CA LEU A 317 18.15 -19.52 -2.13
C LEU A 317 18.56 -18.57 -0.99
N LEU A 318 17.58 -18.08 -0.24
CA LEU A 318 17.71 -17.23 0.94
C LEU A 318 17.17 -17.89 2.22
N LEU A 319 16.53 -19.07 2.10
CA LEU A 319 16.06 -19.89 3.21
C LEU A 319 17.21 -20.50 4.01
N THR A 320 16.97 -20.75 5.30
CA THR A 320 17.89 -21.51 6.15
C THR A 320 17.82 -23.02 5.88
N GLY A 321 18.82 -23.76 6.35
CA GLY A 321 18.82 -25.23 6.29
C GLY A 321 17.57 -25.84 6.94
N ASP A 322 17.07 -25.28 8.03
CA ASP A 322 15.87 -25.76 8.71
C ASP A 322 14.61 -25.56 7.87
N GLN A 323 14.51 -24.41 7.20
CA GLN A 323 13.38 -24.08 6.33
C GLN A 323 13.35 -25.00 5.10
N THR A 324 14.51 -25.29 4.50
CA THR A 324 14.58 -26.24 3.38
C THR A 324 14.25 -27.68 3.81
N ARG A 325 14.67 -28.09 5.02
CA ARG A 325 14.29 -29.39 5.59
C ARG A 325 12.78 -29.48 5.86
N ALA A 326 12.15 -28.40 6.33
CA ALA A 326 10.71 -28.36 6.54
C ALA A 326 9.94 -28.59 5.24
N VAL A 327 10.36 -27.98 4.13
CA VAL A 327 9.76 -28.24 2.80
C VAL A 327 9.90 -29.70 2.40
N ARG A 328 11.09 -30.30 2.56
CA ARG A 328 11.32 -31.71 2.25
C ARG A 328 10.41 -32.64 3.09
N SER A 329 10.28 -32.36 4.39
CA SER A 329 9.44 -33.13 5.30
C SER A 329 7.94 -32.98 5.01
N ALA A 330 7.52 -31.86 4.39
CA ALA A 330 6.12 -31.61 4.03
C ALA A 330 5.65 -32.42 2.81
N ILE A 331 6.56 -32.85 1.92
CA ILE A 331 6.20 -33.62 0.71
C ILE A 331 5.42 -34.91 1.03
N PRO A 332 5.92 -35.84 1.86
CA PRO A 332 5.17 -37.06 2.18
C PRO A 332 3.90 -36.80 2.99
N ALA A 333 3.84 -35.67 3.70
CA ALA A 333 2.69 -35.27 4.53
C ALA A 333 1.63 -34.46 3.76
N ALA A 334 1.84 -34.18 2.46
CA ALA A 334 0.96 -33.31 1.68
C ALA A 334 -0.46 -33.88 1.55
N GLY A 335 -0.61 -35.20 1.42
CA GLY A 335 -1.88 -35.90 1.18
C GLY A 335 -2.46 -35.65 -0.22
N ASP A 336 -2.31 -34.43 -0.75
CA ASP A 336 -2.70 -34.02 -2.09
C ASP A 336 -1.53 -34.17 -3.11
N PRO A 337 -1.75 -34.82 -4.27
CA PRO A 337 -0.69 -35.02 -5.27
C PRO A 337 -0.16 -33.73 -5.92
N GLN A 338 -1.01 -32.72 -6.10
CA GLN A 338 -0.61 -31.45 -6.74
C GLN A 338 0.31 -30.67 -5.79
N LEU A 339 -0.08 -30.58 -4.51
CA LEU A 339 0.74 -30.00 -3.46
C LEU A 339 2.08 -30.75 -3.30
N ALA A 340 2.08 -32.08 -3.29
CA ALA A 340 3.30 -32.88 -3.20
C ALA A 340 4.27 -32.56 -4.36
N SER A 341 3.74 -32.45 -5.57
CA SER A 341 4.50 -32.08 -6.78
C SER A 341 5.05 -30.66 -6.71
N ALA A 342 4.25 -29.70 -6.23
CA ALA A 342 4.69 -28.32 -6.05
C ALA A 342 5.81 -28.19 -5.00
N LEU A 343 5.69 -28.87 -3.86
CA LEU A 343 6.75 -28.92 -2.83
C LEU A 343 8.03 -29.62 -3.35
N ALA A 344 7.88 -30.67 -4.16
CA ALA A 344 9.02 -31.32 -4.82
C ALA A 344 9.70 -30.39 -5.84
N SER A 345 8.93 -29.55 -6.54
CA SER A 345 9.47 -28.53 -7.46
C SER A 345 10.30 -27.48 -6.73
N VAL A 346 9.91 -27.11 -5.50
CA VAL A 346 10.76 -26.28 -4.62
C VAL A 346 12.09 -26.98 -4.37
N MET A 347 12.09 -28.27 -4.00
CA MET A 347 13.34 -29.01 -3.78
C MET A 347 14.21 -29.09 -5.03
N GLY A 348 13.61 -29.21 -6.22
CA GLY A 348 14.31 -29.15 -7.50
C GLY A 348 14.97 -27.79 -7.75
N SER A 349 14.34 -26.69 -7.33
CA SER A 349 14.90 -25.34 -7.45
C SER A 349 16.12 -25.07 -6.55
N LEU A 350 16.28 -25.83 -5.46
CA LEU A 350 17.40 -25.68 -4.51
C LEU A 350 18.73 -26.24 -5.04
N ASN A 351 18.69 -27.16 -6.01
CA ASN A 351 19.85 -27.94 -6.47
C ASN A 351 19.93 -28.01 -8.01
N PRO A 352 20.20 -26.92 -8.74
CA PRO A 352 20.52 -27.00 -10.15
C PRO A 352 21.96 -27.50 -10.34
N THR A 353 22.26 -28.73 -9.93
CA THR A 353 23.48 -29.42 -10.38
C THR A 353 23.11 -30.32 -11.57
N ARG A 354 23.94 -30.31 -12.62
CA ARG A 354 23.70 -31.13 -13.83
C ARG A 354 23.51 -32.62 -13.51
N GLN A 355 24.17 -33.10 -12.45
CA GLN A 355 24.01 -34.46 -11.94
C GLN A 355 22.63 -34.73 -11.33
N ALA A 356 22.09 -33.81 -10.51
CA ALA A 356 20.77 -33.98 -9.93
C ALA A 356 19.66 -33.96 -11.00
N VAL A 357 19.75 -33.03 -11.96
CA VAL A 357 18.83 -32.97 -13.11
C VAL A 357 18.94 -34.23 -13.97
N GLY A 358 20.16 -34.73 -14.21
CA GLY A 358 20.39 -35.98 -14.95
C GLY A 358 19.80 -37.22 -14.27
N ALA A 359 19.94 -37.34 -12.96
CA ALA A 359 19.35 -38.44 -12.19
C ALA A 359 17.81 -38.41 -12.19
N GLN A 360 17.22 -37.21 -12.17
CA GLN A 360 15.77 -37.04 -12.18
C GLN A 360 15.15 -37.33 -13.56
N LEU A 361 15.84 -36.95 -14.65
CA LEU A 361 15.46 -37.33 -16.01
C LEU A 361 15.55 -38.84 -16.24
N GLN A 362 16.51 -39.52 -15.60
CA GLN A 362 16.62 -40.99 -15.66
C GLN A 362 15.51 -41.72 -14.89
N GLN A 363 14.89 -41.07 -13.91
CA GLN A 363 13.75 -41.59 -13.15
C GLN A 363 12.40 -41.27 -13.81
N PHE A 364 12.40 -40.44 -14.86
CA PHE A 364 11.19 -40.09 -15.61
C PHE A 364 10.83 -41.23 -16.57
N SER A 365 9.89 -42.07 -16.16
CA SER A 365 9.29 -43.06 -17.06
C SER A 365 8.43 -42.35 -18.10
N LEU A 366 8.82 -42.40 -19.37
CA LEU A 366 7.97 -41.93 -20.46
C LEU A 366 6.64 -42.72 -20.45
N PRO A 367 5.48 -42.06 -20.65
CA PRO A 367 4.23 -42.77 -20.84
C PRO A 367 4.39 -43.72 -22.03
N SER A 368 4.05 -45.01 -21.84
CA SER A 368 4.05 -45.96 -22.94
C SER A 368 3.21 -45.38 -24.09
N PRO A 369 3.73 -45.35 -25.33
CA PRO A 369 2.95 -44.92 -26.46
C PRO A 369 1.69 -45.80 -26.53
N LEU A 370 0.53 -45.15 -26.65
CA LEU A 370 -0.76 -45.83 -26.84
C LEU A 370 -0.59 -46.86 -27.96
N ALA A 371 -0.78 -48.14 -27.64
CA ALA A 371 -0.86 -49.19 -28.63
C ALA A 371 -2.01 -48.86 -29.59
N GLN A 372 -1.70 -48.88 -30.89
CA GLN A 372 -2.58 -48.50 -32.00
C GLN A 372 -3.87 -49.31 -32.05
#